data_AF-A0A7S1NN47-F1
#
_entry.id   AF-A0A7S1NN47-F1
#
_cell.length_a   1.000
_cell.length_b   1.000
_cell.length_c   1.000
_cell.angle_alpha   90.00
_cell.angle_beta   90.00
_cell.angle_gamma   90.00
#
_symmetry.space_group_name_H-M   'P 1'
#
loop_
_entity.id
_entity.type
_entity.pdbx_description
1 polymer ?
#
loop_
_entity_poly.entity_id
_entity_poly.type
_entity_poly.pdbx_seq_one_letter_code
_entity_poly.pdbx_strand_id
1 'polypeptide(L)'
;LHDSVEPSVAQIYVEACNRLKVKPNSSLVAVLPKVPGRYDLTDLNCTMNFLGDKGVQALFPVMEVNRKLSRISLRDNGLTNPTCVELCKLLETRTGVTSLDLSGNQALMGSAGAALVRLCQKNHSIRRLGISGTKIPRDLTAKLTDSLRENSKKKMPCIPPVWRLIPVEEFNAVKKAFDETDKDGDGHISLREFVDMEQAKAIQKARHELHECEAREMFKNIGGGEDCSGHINLLQYMQSAFREYKRGDILYSFDVHSKYSIVEQPPPASAALTPEEKDELEIIFHTIDVNQDGRLSLDELAKGIARHWMLTDIEGIFQEMDTDGDRQVSLPEFIEGIAEFYADM
;
A
#
# COMPACT_ATOMS: atom_id res chain seq x y z
N LEU A 1 -31.10 15.18 -2.38
CA LEU A 1 -29.92 16.00 -2.03
C LEU A 1 -29.59 15.70 -0.58
N HIS A 2 -28.86 14.62 -0.35
CA HIS A 2 -28.27 14.30 0.94
C HIS A 2 -26.77 14.41 0.67
N ASP A 3 -26.17 15.55 1.00
CA ASP A 3 -24.71 15.68 0.99
C ASP A 3 -24.19 14.69 2.03
N SER A 4 -23.77 13.52 1.58
CA SER A 4 -23.12 12.51 2.40
C SER A 4 -21.69 12.97 2.67
N VAL A 5 -21.56 13.92 3.60
CA VAL A 5 -20.26 14.36 4.13
C VAL A 5 -19.57 13.12 4.71
N GLU A 6 -18.43 12.75 4.14
CA GLU A 6 -17.66 11.60 4.62
C GLU A 6 -17.22 11.82 6.07
N PRO A 7 -17.37 10.84 6.97
CA PRO A 7 -17.06 11.04 8.38
C PRO A 7 -15.54 11.12 8.58
N SER A 8 -15.10 12.03 9.44
CA SER A 8 -13.71 12.05 9.91
C SER A 8 -13.38 10.81 10.76
N VAL A 9 -12.09 10.49 10.89
CA VAL A 9 -11.64 9.37 11.74
C VAL A 9 -12.12 9.51 13.18
N ALA A 10 -12.07 10.73 13.74
CA ALA A 10 -12.59 11.00 15.08
C ALA A 10 -14.10 10.75 15.18
N GLN A 11 -14.89 11.11 14.16
CA GLN A 11 -16.32 10.83 14.13
C GLN A 11 -16.62 9.33 14.04
N ILE A 12 -15.89 8.59 13.21
CA ILE A 12 -16.00 7.12 13.12
C ILE A 12 -15.77 6.47 14.48
N TYR A 13 -14.74 6.90 15.21
CA TYR A 13 -14.47 6.40 16.56
C TYR A 13 -15.61 6.73 17.54
N VAL A 14 -16.07 7.98 17.56
CA VAL A 14 -17.16 8.42 18.46
C VAL A 14 -18.45 7.66 18.16
N GLU A 15 -18.80 7.48 16.89
CA GLU A 15 -19.98 6.73 16.47
C GLU A 15 -19.87 5.25 16.86
N ALA A 16 -18.69 4.63 16.71
CA ALA A 16 -18.44 3.27 17.16
C ALA A 16 -18.58 3.13 18.68
N CYS A 17 -18.06 4.09 19.46
CA CYS A 17 -18.25 4.14 20.91
C CYS A 17 -19.74 4.24 21.29
N ASN A 18 -20.50 5.10 20.62
CA ASN A 18 -21.93 5.26 20.85
C ASN A 18 -22.70 3.97 20.56
N ARG A 19 -22.40 3.28 19.45
CA ARG A 19 -22.99 1.96 19.12
C ARG A 19 -22.71 0.91 20.19
N LEU A 20 -21.50 0.91 20.74
CA LEU A 20 -21.09 -0.02 21.81
C LEU A 20 -21.53 0.42 23.22
N LYS A 21 -22.25 1.55 23.32
CA LYS A 21 -22.73 2.15 24.57
C LYS A 21 -21.60 2.43 25.56
N VAL A 22 -20.48 2.93 25.06
CA VAL A 22 -19.32 3.36 25.87
C VAL A 22 -19.01 4.82 25.63
N LYS A 23 -18.53 5.50 26.67
CA LYS A 23 -18.11 6.90 26.55
C LYS A 23 -16.82 6.97 25.71
N PRO A 24 -16.77 7.78 24.64
CA PRO A 24 -15.53 7.98 23.88
C PRO A 24 -14.43 8.51 24.79
N ASN A 25 -13.21 7.98 24.64
CA ASN A 25 -12.06 8.48 25.38
C ASN A 25 -11.67 9.86 24.81
N SER A 26 -11.66 10.89 25.66
CA SER A 26 -11.39 12.27 25.26
C SER A 26 -10.00 12.48 24.68
N SER A 27 -9.00 11.75 25.17
CA SER A 27 -7.62 11.82 24.69
C SER A 27 -7.51 11.29 23.26
N LEU A 28 -8.21 10.19 22.94
CA LEU A 28 -8.24 9.69 21.57
C LEU A 28 -9.00 10.61 20.63
N VAL A 29 -10.15 11.14 21.05
CA VAL A 29 -10.91 12.11 20.23
C VAL A 29 -10.10 13.39 19.94
N ALA A 30 -9.19 13.76 20.83
CA ALA A 30 -8.29 14.90 20.62
C ALA A 30 -7.18 14.62 19.61
N VAL A 31 -6.63 13.40 19.61
CA VAL A 31 -5.49 13.00 18.77
C VAL A 31 -5.93 12.52 17.39
N LEU A 32 -7.14 11.95 17.25
CA LEU A 32 -7.62 11.44 15.98
C LEU A 32 -7.95 12.60 15.01
N PRO A 33 -7.63 12.46 13.71
CA PRO A 33 -7.94 13.45 12.70
C PRO A 33 -9.44 13.76 12.64
N LYS A 34 -9.74 15.06 12.60
CA LYS A 34 -11.10 15.59 12.49
C LYS A 34 -11.46 16.01 11.06
N VAL A 35 -10.53 15.85 10.13
CA VAL A 35 -10.74 16.16 8.71
C VAL A 35 -11.65 15.09 8.10
N PRO A 36 -12.82 15.47 7.55
CA PRO A 36 -13.70 14.58 6.77
C PRO A 36 -12.95 13.89 5.62
N GLY A 37 -13.18 12.59 5.40
CA GLY A 37 -12.63 11.85 4.24
C GLY A 37 -11.13 11.55 4.25
N ARG A 38 -10.35 12.06 5.23
CA ARG A 38 -8.91 11.80 5.33
C ARG A 38 -8.63 10.55 6.18
N TYR A 39 -8.25 9.45 5.52
CA TYR A 39 -7.97 8.14 6.15
C TYR A 39 -6.52 7.66 5.94
N ASP A 40 -5.57 8.51 6.31
CA ASP A 40 -4.14 8.30 6.05
C ASP A 40 -3.32 8.01 7.31
N LEU A 41 -3.96 7.63 8.41
CA LEU A 41 -3.25 7.30 9.64
C LEU A 41 -2.24 6.16 9.39
N THR A 42 -0.98 6.43 9.71
CA THR A 42 0.13 5.47 9.70
C THR A 42 0.38 4.89 11.08
N ASP A 43 0.00 5.63 12.11
CA ASP A 43 0.29 5.39 13.51
C ASP A 43 -0.95 5.56 14.38
N LEU A 44 -1.37 4.49 15.06
CA LEU A 44 -2.43 4.54 16.04
C LEU A 44 -1.88 4.19 17.43
N ASN A 45 -1.54 5.23 18.20
CA ASN A 45 -1.04 5.07 19.57
C ASN A 45 -2.15 5.34 20.58
N CYS A 46 -2.62 4.28 21.25
CA CYS A 46 -3.63 4.35 22.30
C CYS A 46 -3.05 3.99 23.67
N THR A 47 -1.74 4.06 23.88
CA THR A 47 -1.08 3.60 25.11
C THR A 47 -1.66 4.25 26.37
N MET A 48 -1.89 3.46 27.43
CA MET A 48 -2.34 3.93 28.76
C MET A 48 -3.64 4.74 28.75
N ASN A 49 -4.61 4.37 27.90
CA ASN A 49 -5.90 5.04 27.81
C ASN A 49 -7.05 4.31 28.51
N PHE A 50 -6.76 3.20 29.21
CA PHE A 50 -7.75 2.40 29.96
C PHE A 50 -9.05 2.14 29.18
N LEU A 51 -8.93 1.88 27.88
CA LEU A 51 -10.09 1.77 26.98
C LEU A 51 -11.01 0.60 27.34
N GLY A 52 -10.43 -0.48 27.89
CA GLY A 52 -11.09 -1.75 28.04
C GLY A 52 -11.49 -2.38 26.70
N ASP A 53 -12.12 -3.55 26.77
CA ASP A 53 -12.49 -4.32 25.58
C ASP A 53 -13.36 -3.54 24.59
N LYS A 54 -14.44 -2.93 25.08
CA LYS A 54 -15.38 -2.19 24.24
C LYS A 54 -14.77 -0.92 23.64
N GLY A 55 -13.90 -0.23 24.38
CA GLY A 55 -13.21 0.96 23.88
C GLY A 55 -12.22 0.60 22.77
N VAL A 56 -11.59 -0.57 22.84
CA VAL A 56 -10.72 -1.09 21.78
C VAL A 56 -11.53 -1.59 20.58
N GLN A 57 -12.65 -2.29 20.81
CA GLN A 57 -13.56 -2.68 19.72
C GLN A 57 -14.09 -1.46 18.94
N ALA A 58 -14.27 -0.32 19.60
CA ALA A 58 -14.65 0.92 18.94
C ALA A 58 -13.56 1.44 17.97
N LEU A 59 -12.31 0.98 18.08
CA LEU A 59 -11.23 1.32 17.15
C LEU A 59 -11.21 0.42 15.92
N PHE A 60 -11.97 -0.69 15.87
CA PHE A 60 -11.95 -1.57 14.69
C PHE A 60 -12.41 -0.86 13.41
N PRO A 61 -13.50 -0.07 13.39
CA PRO A 61 -13.88 0.70 12.21
C PRO A 61 -12.82 1.72 11.79
N VAL A 62 -12.11 2.31 12.75
CA VAL A 62 -10.97 3.21 12.49
C VAL A 62 -9.84 2.46 11.80
N MET A 63 -9.50 1.26 12.27
CA MET A 63 -8.49 0.41 11.65
C MET A 63 -8.92 -0.11 10.27
N GLU A 64 -10.23 -0.25 10.02
CA GLU A 64 -10.77 -0.73 8.76
C GLU A 64 -10.64 0.28 7.62
N VAL A 65 -10.87 1.57 7.91
CA VAL A 65 -10.80 2.65 6.91
C VAL A 65 -9.36 3.10 6.65
N ASN A 66 -8.48 3.08 7.66
CA ASN A 66 -7.09 3.52 7.52
C ASN A 66 -6.19 2.40 6.97
N ARG A 67 -6.14 2.26 5.64
CA ARG A 67 -5.36 1.22 4.95
C ARG A 67 -3.83 1.41 5.04
N LYS A 68 -3.37 2.63 5.33
CA LYS A 68 -1.96 2.99 5.48
C LYS A 68 -1.40 2.71 6.88
N LEU A 69 -2.20 2.20 7.81
CA LEU A 69 -1.76 1.91 9.18
C LEU A 69 -0.61 0.90 9.18
N SER A 70 0.50 1.30 9.79
CA SER A 70 1.73 0.52 9.89
C SER A 70 2.04 0.12 11.34
N ARG A 71 1.66 0.96 12.31
CA ARG A 71 1.94 0.76 13.73
C ARG A 71 0.69 0.95 14.57
N ILE A 72 0.40 -0.04 15.42
CA ILE A 72 -0.72 -0.02 16.36
C ILE A 72 -0.18 -0.29 17.76
N SER A 73 -0.39 0.64 18.68
CA SER A 73 -0.10 0.43 20.11
C SER A 73 -1.39 0.45 20.92
N LEU A 74 -1.70 -0.68 21.54
CA LEU A 74 -2.78 -0.86 22.51
C LEU A 74 -2.22 -1.21 23.89
N ARG A 75 -1.01 -0.76 24.18
CA ARG A 75 -0.33 -0.99 25.45
C ARG A 75 -1.13 -0.45 26.64
N ASP A 76 -1.20 -1.22 27.72
CA ASP A 76 -1.83 -0.83 28.99
C ASP A 76 -3.28 -0.31 28.82
N ASN A 77 -4.12 -1.04 28.05
CA ASN A 77 -5.53 -0.69 27.80
C ASN A 77 -6.54 -1.66 28.43
N GLY A 78 -6.08 -2.67 29.16
CA GLY A 78 -6.96 -3.64 29.83
C GLY A 78 -7.68 -4.59 28.87
N LEU A 79 -7.04 -4.97 27.75
CA LEU A 79 -7.61 -5.93 26.81
C LEU A 79 -7.70 -7.34 27.42
N THR A 80 -8.80 -8.03 27.14
CA THR A 80 -9.00 -9.44 27.47
C THR A 80 -8.91 -10.34 26.22
N ASN A 81 -8.94 -11.66 26.44
CA ASN A 81 -8.72 -12.64 25.37
C ASN A 81 -9.71 -12.53 24.19
N PRO A 82 -11.04 -12.41 24.40
CA PRO A 82 -12.00 -12.30 23.29
C PRO A 82 -11.69 -11.15 22.33
N THR A 83 -11.46 -9.95 22.86
CA THR A 83 -11.13 -8.77 22.05
C THR A 83 -9.83 -8.95 21.29
N CYS A 84 -8.82 -9.56 21.91
CA CYS A 84 -7.57 -9.88 21.22
C CYS A 84 -7.79 -10.85 20.05
N VAL A 85 -8.68 -11.84 20.19
CA VAL A 85 -9.00 -12.78 19.10
C VAL A 85 -9.68 -12.06 17.94
N GLU A 86 -10.61 -11.15 18.22
CA GLU A 86 -11.26 -10.33 17.20
C GLU A 86 -10.27 -9.41 16.48
N LEU A 87 -9.40 -8.74 17.25
CA LEU A 87 -8.31 -7.93 16.70
C LEU A 87 -7.42 -8.77 15.77
N CYS A 88 -7.06 -9.99 16.18
CA CYS A 88 -6.29 -10.88 15.32
C CYS A 88 -7.03 -11.18 14.01
N LYS A 89 -8.32 -11.50 14.04
CA LYS A 89 -9.11 -11.76 12.82
C LYS A 89 -9.15 -10.54 11.90
N LEU A 90 -9.30 -9.34 12.45
CA LEU A 90 -9.25 -8.11 11.67
C LEU A 90 -7.88 -7.96 10.97
N LEU A 91 -6.80 -8.15 11.73
CA LEU A 91 -5.43 -8.01 11.24
C LEU A 91 -4.98 -9.12 10.29
N GLU A 92 -5.63 -10.30 10.28
CA GLU A 92 -5.30 -11.38 9.32
C GLU A 92 -5.40 -10.90 7.86
N THR A 93 -6.31 -9.97 7.57
CA THR A 93 -6.54 -9.43 6.21
C THR A 93 -5.74 -8.16 5.91
N ARG A 94 -5.01 -7.62 6.89
CA ARG A 94 -4.38 -6.29 6.83
C ARG A 94 -2.87 -6.40 6.70
N THR A 95 -2.38 -6.29 5.48
CA THR A 95 -0.95 -6.45 5.15
C THR A 95 -0.10 -5.18 5.40
N GLY A 96 -0.70 -4.03 5.71
CA GLY A 96 0.03 -2.80 6.01
C GLY A 96 0.65 -2.74 7.41
N VAL A 97 0.05 -3.45 8.39
CA VAL A 97 0.47 -3.37 9.79
C VAL A 97 1.74 -4.19 10.01
N THR A 98 2.82 -3.53 10.39
CA THR A 98 4.13 -4.15 10.65
C THR A 98 4.46 -4.28 12.13
N SER A 99 3.86 -3.42 12.97
CA SER A 99 4.13 -3.34 14.40
C SER A 99 2.83 -3.33 15.19
N LEU A 100 2.68 -4.28 16.12
CA LEU A 100 1.56 -4.35 17.05
C LEU A 100 2.10 -4.42 18.48
N ASP A 101 1.68 -3.52 19.36
CA ASP A 101 2.03 -3.58 20.79
C ASP A 101 0.79 -3.82 21.65
N LEU A 102 0.79 -4.96 22.36
CA LEU A 102 -0.24 -5.40 23.30
C LEU A 102 0.33 -5.51 24.73
N SER A 103 1.49 -4.91 25.00
CA SER A 103 2.16 -4.98 26.29
C SER A 103 1.29 -4.40 27.41
N GLY A 104 1.51 -4.83 28.66
CA GLY A 104 0.78 -4.34 29.84
C GLY A 104 -0.66 -4.81 29.96
N ASN A 105 -1.19 -5.55 28.97
CA ASN A 105 -2.52 -6.14 29.05
C ASN A 105 -2.48 -7.47 29.81
N GLN A 106 -2.50 -7.39 31.15
CA GLN A 106 -2.35 -8.55 32.04
C GLN A 106 -3.46 -9.61 31.91
N ALA A 107 -4.62 -9.26 31.36
CA ALA A 107 -5.72 -10.19 31.12
C ALA A 107 -5.56 -11.02 29.84
N LEU A 108 -4.53 -10.77 29.03
CA LEU A 108 -4.15 -11.61 27.90
C LEU A 108 -3.42 -12.85 28.39
N MET A 109 -3.96 -14.02 28.06
CA MET A 109 -3.51 -15.33 28.51
C MET A 109 -3.25 -16.25 27.31
N GLY A 110 -3.16 -17.57 27.54
CA GLY A 110 -2.83 -18.54 26.49
C GLY A 110 -3.77 -18.54 25.28
N SER A 111 -5.07 -18.24 25.44
CA SER A 111 -6.01 -18.17 24.31
C SER A 111 -5.71 -17.00 23.37
N ALA A 112 -5.38 -15.82 23.92
CA ALA A 112 -4.87 -14.69 23.13
C ALA A 112 -3.54 -15.03 22.46
N GLY A 113 -2.61 -15.64 23.20
CA GLY A 113 -1.33 -16.10 22.65
C GLY A 113 -1.48 -17.04 21.46
N ALA A 114 -2.40 -18.00 21.52
CA ALA A 114 -2.69 -18.91 20.42
C ALA A 114 -3.28 -18.19 19.19
N ALA A 115 -4.11 -17.17 19.41
CA ALA A 115 -4.64 -16.35 18.32
C ALA A 115 -3.55 -15.49 17.67
N LEU A 116 -2.64 -14.93 18.46
CA LEU A 116 -1.49 -14.16 17.96
C LEU A 116 -0.55 -15.05 17.14
N VAL A 117 -0.34 -16.31 17.54
CA VAL A 117 0.46 -17.27 16.75
C VAL A 117 -0.18 -17.49 15.38
N ARG A 118 -1.49 -17.75 15.35
CA ARG A 118 -2.22 -17.91 14.08
C ARG A 118 -2.17 -16.65 13.21
N LEU A 119 -2.27 -15.47 13.83
CA LEU A 119 -2.13 -14.20 13.13
C LEU A 119 -0.76 -14.09 12.47
N CYS A 120 0.34 -14.29 13.21
CA CYS A 120 1.69 -14.19 12.65
C CYS A 120 1.96 -15.24 11.56
N GLN A 121 1.34 -16.42 11.65
CA GLN A 121 1.46 -17.48 10.64
C GLN A 121 0.72 -17.16 9.34
N LYS A 122 -0.41 -16.45 9.42
CA LYS A 122 -1.20 -16.06 8.24
C LYS A 122 -0.76 -14.72 7.65
N ASN A 123 -0.45 -13.77 8.52
CA ASN A 123 -0.04 -12.42 8.14
C ASN A 123 1.47 -12.27 8.35
N HIS A 124 2.21 -12.33 7.23
CA HIS A 124 3.66 -12.21 7.20
C HIS A 124 4.18 -10.75 7.24
N SER A 125 3.28 -9.76 7.26
CA SER A 125 3.65 -8.35 7.38
C SER A 125 4.01 -7.93 8.79
N ILE A 126 3.44 -8.60 9.81
CA ILE A 126 3.72 -8.30 11.22
C ILE A 126 5.13 -8.82 11.56
N ARG A 127 6.00 -7.87 11.94
CA ARG A 127 7.42 -8.10 12.25
C ARG A 127 7.76 -7.78 13.69
N ARG A 128 7.02 -6.87 14.31
CA ARG A 128 7.20 -6.48 15.71
C ARG A 128 5.90 -6.73 16.46
N LEU A 129 5.98 -7.54 17.51
CA LEU A 129 4.87 -7.82 18.41
C LEU A 129 5.31 -7.61 19.86
N GLY A 130 4.73 -6.62 20.53
CA GLY A 130 4.93 -6.37 21.95
C GLY A 130 3.91 -7.16 22.78
N ILE A 131 4.37 -8.04 23.67
CA ILE A 131 3.51 -8.81 24.60
C ILE A 131 4.06 -8.80 26.04
N SER A 132 4.95 -7.88 26.34
CA SER A 132 5.57 -7.77 27.66
C SER A 132 4.52 -7.42 28.71
N GLY A 133 4.55 -8.05 29.87
CA GLY A 133 3.54 -7.81 30.92
C GLY A 133 2.15 -8.41 30.62
N THR A 134 2.04 -9.32 29.65
CA THR A 134 0.88 -10.21 29.48
C THR A 134 1.08 -11.52 30.26
N LYS A 135 0.01 -12.31 30.45
CA LYS A 135 0.06 -13.65 31.06
C LYS A 135 0.09 -14.76 30.00
N ILE A 136 0.70 -14.49 28.85
CA ILE A 136 0.88 -15.49 27.78
C ILE A 136 1.96 -16.50 28.21
N PRO A 137 1.69 -17.83 28.18
CA PRO A 137 2.66 -18.86 28.50
C PRO A 137 3.93 -18.79 27.62
N ARG A 138 5.07 -19.12 28.21
CA ARG A 138 6.40 -19.07 27.54
C ARG A 138 6.45 -19.90 26.25
N ASP A 139 5.78 -21.05 26.22
CA ASP A 139 5.74 -21.93 25.04
C ASP A 139 5.13 -21.23 23.82
N LEU A 140 4.09 -20.41 24.04
CA LEU A 140 3.47 -19.61 22.98
C LEU A 140 4.33 -18.41 22.61
N THR A 141 4.96 -17.76 23.59
CA THR A 141 5.92 -16.67 23.34
C THR A 141 7.11 -17.13 22.49
N ALA A 142 7.61 -18.36 22.71
CA ALA A 142 8.65 -18.96 21.89
C ALA A 142 8.16 -19.14 20.44
N LYS A 143 6.98 -19.74 20.24
CA LYS A 143 6.36 -19.90 18.91
C LYS A 143 6.11 -18.57 18.20
N LEU A 144 5.70 -17.53 18.94
CA LEU A 144 5.54 -16.18 18.41
C LEU A 144 6.88 -15.62 17.94
N THR A 145 7.92 -15.76 18.76
CA THR A 145 9.27 -15.30 18.42
C THR A 145 9.79 -15.99 17.16
N ASP A 146 9.59 -17.31 17.05
CA ASP A 146 9.98 -18.06 15.86
C ASP A 146 9.19 -17.62 14.62
N SER A 147 7.87 -17.46 14.73
CA SER A 147 7.00 -17.01 13.63
C SER A 147 7.38 -15.60 13.16
N LEU A 148 7.69 -14.69 14.08
CA LEU A 148 8.13 -13.32 13.77
C LEU A 148 9.51 -13.30 13.11
N ARG A 149 10.42 -14.19 13.54
CA ARG A 149 11.74 -14.35 12.91
C ARG A 149 11.62 -14.90 11.49
N GLU A 150 10.65 -15.77 11.23
CA GLU A 150 10.37 -16.24 9.86
C GLU A 150 9.78 -15.11 9.01
N ASN A 151 8.84 -14.35 9.55
CA ASN A 151 8.28 -13.17 8.88
C ASN A 151 9.34 -12.10 8.61
N SER A 152 10.32 -11.92 9.50
CA SER A 152 11.43 -10.99 9.30
C SER A 152 12.37 -11.41 8.16
N LYS A 153 12.58 -12.72 7.99
CA LYS A 153 13.40 -13.31 6.92
C LYS A 153 12.72 -13.28 5.56
N LYS A 154 11.39 -13.43 5.53
CA LYS A 154 10.63 -13.18 4.31
C LYS A 154 10.84 -11.71 3.95
N LYS A 155 11.45 -11.45 2.79
CA LYS A 155 11.36 -10.14 2.15
C LYS A 155 9.89 -9.76 2.24
N MET A 156 9.61 -8.55 2.72
CA MET A 156 8.25 -8.03 2.61
C MET A 156 7.79 -8.35 1.20
N PRO A 157 6.57 -8.88 0.97
CA PRO A 157 5.97 -8.61 -0.32
C PRO A 157 6.09 -7.11 -0.47
N CYS A 158 6.95 -6.67 -1.39
CA CYS A 158 7.02 -5.26 -1.72
C CYS A 158 5.57 -4.91 -2.03
N ILE A 159 5.00 -4.03 -1.22
CA ILE A 159 3.97 -3.16 -1.72
C ILE A 159 4.84 -2.06 -2.33
N PRO A 160 5.05 -2.03 -3.65
CA PRO A 160 5.81 -0.97 -4.28
C PRO A 160 5.14 0.35 -3.92
N PRO A 161 5.92 1.41 -3.71
CA PRO A 161 5.43 2.65 -3.11
C PRO A 161 4.30 3.30 -3.93
N VAL A 162 4.21 2.98 -5.22
CA VAL A 162 3.11 3.38 -6.10
C VAL A 162 2.98 2.27 -7.13
N TRP A 163 1.97 1.41 -7.01
CA TRP A 163 1.56 0.65 -8.19
C TRP A 163 0.68 1.57 -9.03
N ARG A 164 1.09 1.86 -10.26
CA ARG A 164 0.29 2.68 -11.17
C ARG A 164 -0.92 1.85 -11.57
N LEU A 165 -2.11 2.25 -11.10
CA LEU A 165 -3.34 1.56 -11.46
C LEU A 165 -3.58 1.77 -12.96
N ILE A 166 -3.64 0.69 -13.73
CA ILE A 166 -4.03 0.78 -15.14
C ILE A 166 -5.51 1.21 -15.15
N PRO A 167 -5.87 2.29 -15.86
CA PRO A 167 -7.26 2.72 -16.00
C PRO A 167 -8.15 1.54 -16.39
N VAL A 168 -9.34 1.45 -15.79
CA VAL A 168 -10.23 0.28 -15.94
C VAL A 168 -10.66 0.10 -17.40
N GLU A 169 -10.78 1.19 -18.15
CA GLU A 169 -11.11 1.21 -19.57
C GLU A 169 -10.00 0.58 -20.41
N GLU A 170 -8.75 0.95 -20.17
CA GLU A 170 -7.58 0.41 -20.86
C GLU A 170 -7.38 -1.06 -20.51
N PHE A 171 -7.50 -1.40 -19.23
CA PHE A 171 -7.40 -2.76 -18.72
C PHE A 171 -8.45 -3.67 -19.38
N ASN A 172 -9.72 -3.22 -19.43
CA ASN A 172 -10.80 -3.96 -20.06
C ASN A 172 -10.69 -4.02 -21.58
N ALA A 173 -10.18 -2.98 -22.24
CA ALA A 173 -9.94 -2.98 -23.67
C ALA A 173 -8.90 -4.04 -24.06
N VAL A 174 -7.79 -4.12 -23.33
CA VAL A 174 -6.74 -5.12 -23.57
C VAL A 174 -7.22 -6.53 -23.22
N LYS A 175 -7.97 -6.69 -22.12
CA LYS A 175 -8.58 -7.96 -21.75
C LYS A 175 -9.58 -8.43 -22.82
N LYS A 176 -10.44 -7.54 -23.31
CA LYS A 176 -11.37 -7.84 -24.40
C LYS A 176 -10.65 -8.23 -25.69
N ALA A 177 -9.57 -7.53 -26.04
CA ALA A 177 -8.75 -7.89 -27.20
C ALA A 177 -8.08 -9.26 -27.03
N PHE A 178 -7.69 -9.63 -25.81
CA PHE A 178 -7.22 -10.98 -25.50
C PHE A 178 -8.33 -12.01 -25.71
N ASP A 179 -9.51 -11.80 -25.11
CA ASP A 179 -10.66 -12.71 -25.21
C ASP A 179 -11.19 -12.85 -26.66
N GLU A 180 -11.06 -11.82 -27.50
CA GLU A 180 -11.40 -11.88 -28.93
C GLU A 180 -10.33 -12.60 -29.77
N THR A 181 -9.09 -12.62 -29.30
CA THR A 181 -7.96 -13.28 -29.98
C THR A 181 -7.88 -14.76 -29.60
N ASP A 182 -8.15 -15.08 -28.34
CA ASP A 182 -8.31 -16.44 -27.80
C ASP A 182 -9.64 -17.04 -28.30
N LYS A 183 -9.62 -17.64 -29.49
CA LYS A 183 -10.84 -18.12 -30.18
C LYS A 183 -11.37 -19.40 -29.56
N ASP A 184 -10.50 -20.22 -29.00
CA ASP A 184 -10.87 -21.49 -28.37
C ASP A 184 -11.20 -21.34 -26.88
N GLY A 185 -10.87 -20.19 -26.28
CA GLY A 185 -11.22 -19.81 -24.92
C GLY A 185 -10.43 -20.60 -23.87
N ASP A 186 -9.26 -21.10 -24.23
CA ASP A 186 -8.42 -21.90 -23.34
C ASP A 186 -7.62 -21.05 -22.33
N GLY A 187 -7.70 -19.72 -22.44
CA GLY A 187 -6.99 -18.76 -21.61
C GLY A 187 -5.59 -18.42 -22.12
N HIS A 188 -5.26 -18.83 -23.36
CA HIS A 188 -3.98 -18.63 -24.01
C HIS A 188 -4.16 -18.22 -25.48
N ILE A 189 -3.30 -17.33 -25.97
CA ILE A 189 -3.21 -17.01 -27.40
C ILE A 189 -2.13 -17.88 -28.02
N SER A 190 -2.53 -18.77 -28.93
CA SER A 190 -1.61 -19.58 -29.74
C SER A 190 -0.99 -18.77 -30.88
N LEU A 191 0.11 -19.29 -31.46
CA LEU A 191 0.74 -18.65 -32.63
C LEU A 191 -0.23 -18.48 -33.81
N ARG A 192 -1.16 -19.42 -34.00
CA ARG A 192 -2.14 -19.36 -35.10
C ARG A 192 -3.13 -18.21 -34.88
N GLU A 193 -3.64 -18.06 -33.67
CA GLU A 193 -4.56 -16.98 -33.30
C GLU A 193 -3.91 -15.61 -33.36
N PHE A 194 -2.65 -15.52 -32.94
CA PHE A 194 -1.87 -14.30 -33.05
C PHE A 194 -1.65 -13.86 -34.50
N VAL A 195 -1.33 -14.81 -35.39
CA VAL A 195 -1.17 -14.54 -36.83
C VAL A 195 -2.51 -14.12 -37.45
N ASP A 196 -3.60 -14.82 -37.15
CA ASP A 196 -4.94 -14.45 -37.62
C ASP A 196 -5.33 -13.03 -37.20
N MET A 197 -5.05 -12.66 -35.94
CA MET A 197 -5.31 -11.31 -35.42
C MET A 197 -4.47 -10.25 -36.14
N GLU A 198 -3.16 -10.46 -36.29
CA GLU A 198 -2.28 -9.49 -36.97
C GLU A 198 -2.60 -9.36 -38.47
N GLN A 199 -2.99 -10.45 -39.13
CA GLN A 199 -3.48 -10.40 -40.51
C GLN A 199 -4.80 -9.64 -40.62
N ALA A 200 -5.76 -9.85 -39.72
CA ALA A 200 -7.01 -9.09 -39.69
C ALA A 200 -6.77 -7.59 -39.49
N LYS A 201 -5.82 -7.22 -38.62
CA LYS A 201 -5.39 -5.82 -38.42
C LYS A 201 -4.68 -5.23 -39.64
N ALA A 202 -3.84 -6.01 -40.33
CA ALA A 202 -3.14 -5.57 -41.55
C ALA A 202 -4.11 -5.27 -42.69
N ILE A 203 -5.13 -6.12 -42.86
CA ILE A 203 -6.21 -5.94 -43.83
C ILE A 203 -7.02 -4.67 -43.51
N GLN A 204 -7.35 -4.44 -42.23
CA GLN A 204 -8.10 -3.25 -41.81
C GLN A 204 -7.32 -1.94 -42.00
N LYS A 205 -5.98 -1.97 -41.91
CA LYS A 205 -5.10 -0.80 -42.03
C LYS A 205 -4.51 -0.60 -43.45
N ALA A 206 -4.96 -1.38 -44.44
CA ALA A 206 -4.46 -1.38 -45.82
C ALA A 206 -2.93 -1.46 -45.94
N ARG A 207 -2.28 -2.15 -44.98
CA ARG A 207 -0.83 -2.42 -45.01
C ARG A 207 -0.55 -3.72 -45.77
N HIS A 208 0.68 -3.83 -46.29
CA HIS A 208 1.18 -5.04 -46.96
C HIS A 208 1.04 -6.26 -46.04
N GLU A 209 0.76 -7.44 -46.61
CA GLU A 209 0.65 -8.71 -45.88
C GLU A 209 1.87 -8.92 -44.97
N LEU A 210 1.64 -9.00 -43.66
CA LEU A 210 2.65 -9.35 -42.68
C LEU A 210 3.06 -10.80 -42.90
N HIS A 211 4.34 -11.05 -43.17
CA HIS A 211 4.86 -12.40 -43.37
C HIS A 211 4.88 -13.16 -42.03
N GLU A 212 4.52 -14.45 -42.08
CA GLU A 212 4.49 -15.36 -40.92
C GLU A 212 5.78 -15.32 -40.07
N CYS A 213 6.93 -15.07 -40.70
CA CYS A 213 8.22 -14.92 -40.02
C CYS A 213 8.27 -13.71 -39.08
N GLU A 214 7.69 -12.57 -39.47
CA GLU A 214 7.67 -11.35 -38.66
C GLU A 214 6.72 -11.51 -37.46
N ALA A 215 5.55 -12.11 -37.70
CA ALA A 215 4.61 -12.44 -36.63
C ALA A 215 5.21 -13.42 -35.61
N ARG A 216 6.01 -14.39 -36.06
CA ARG A 216 6.73 -15.34 -35.19
C ARG A 216 7.79 -14.67 -34.31
N GLU A 217 8.48 -13.67 -34.81
CA GLU A 217 9.42 -12.88 -33.98
C GLU A 217 8.68 -12.06 -32.93
N MET A 218 7.59 -11.40 -33.29
CA MET A 218 6.76 -10.65 -32.34
C MET A 218 6.19 -11.58 -31.26
N PHE A 219 5.70 -12.76 -31.63
CA PHE A 219 5.18 -13.76 -30.71
C PHE A 219 6.23 -14.23 -29.68
N LYS A 220 7.47 -14.47 -30.12
CA LYS A 220 8.59 -14.84 -29.24
C LYS A 220 8.93 -13.74 -28.24
N ASN A 221 8.91 -12.49 -28.68
CA ASN A 221 9.22 -11.35 -27.83
C ASN A 221 8.18 -11.13 -26.72
N ILE A 222 6.91 -11.46 -26.99
CA ILE A 222 5.81 -11.35 -26.00
C ILE A 222 5.81 -12.54 -25.03
N GLY A 223 6.11 -13.75 -25.52
CA GLY A 223 6.12 -14.98 -24.73
C GLY A 223 7.22 -15.06 -23.66
N GLY A 224 8.26 -14.21 -23.71
CA GLY A 224 9.24 -14.09 -22.63
C GLY A 224 10.48 -14.99 -22.72
N GLY A 225 10.86 -15.45 -23.92
CA GLY A 225 12.19 -16.00 -24.19
C GLY A 225 12.48 -17.44 -23.70
N GLU A 226 13.02 -18.24 -24.63
CA GLU A 226 13.56 -19.61 -24.51
C GLU A 226 12.61 -20.78 -24.22
N ASP A 227 11.46 -20.62 -23.59
CA ASP A 227 10.49 -21.71 -23.51
C ASP A 227 9.46 -21.64 -24.65
N CYS A 228 9.64 -22.54 -25.62
CA CYS A 228 8.69 -22.79 -26.71
C CYS A 228 7.38 -23.42 -26.20
N SER A 229 6.73 -22.84 -25.20
CA SER A 229 5.39 -23.25 -24.80
C SER A 229 4.43 -23.05 -25.97
N GLY A 230 4.65 -22.03 -26.81
CA GLY A 230 3.83 -21.72 -27.99
C GLY A 230 2.51 -21.00 -27.68
N HIS A 231 2.37 -20.50 -26.44
CA HIS A 231 1.13 -19.95 -25.90
C HIS A 231 1.44 -18.67 -25.11
N ILE A 232 0.73 -17.58 -25.39
CA ILE A 232 0.81 -16.30 -24.66
C ILE A 232 -0.35 -16.25 -23.67
N ASN A 233 -0.09 -16.20 -22.37
CA ASN A 233 -1.16 -15.98 -21.38
C ASN A 233 -1.54 -14.49 -21.27
N LEU A 234 -2.70 -14.21 -20.67
CA LEU A 234 -3.22 -12.84 -20.51
C LEU A 234 -2.24 -11.89 -19.81
N LEU A 235 -1.46 -12.39 -18.83
CA LEU A 235 -0.48 -11.57 -18.13
C LEU A 235 0.71 -11.17 -19.02
N GLN A 236 1.19 -12.08 -19.88
CA GLN A 236 2.22 -11.80 -20.88
C GLN A 236 1.70 -10.85 -21.96
N TYR A 237 0.45 -11.07 -22.41
CA TYR A 237 -0.19 -10.19 -23.37
C TYR A 237 -0.29 -8.76 -22.82
N MET A 238 -0.79 -8.59 -21.59
CA MET A 238 -0.87 -7.28 -20.94
C MET A 238 0.50 -6.64 -20.69
N GLN A 239 1.54 -7.42 -20.38
CA GLN A 239 2.92 -6.90 -20.27
C GLN A 239 3.45 -6.36 -21.60
N SER A 240 3.05 -6.95 -22.72
CA SER A 240 3.43 -6.44 -24.04
C SER A 240 2.62 -5.24 -24.50
N ALA A 241 1.35 -5.14 -24.07
CA ALA A 241 0.46 -4.00 -24.33
C ALA A 241 0.84 -2.78 -23.46
N PHE A 242 1.14 -3.02 -22.17
CA PHE A 242 1.47 -1.99 -21.19
C PHE A 242 2.96 -1.97 -20.88
N ARG A 243 3.79 -1.64 -21.89
CA ARG A 243 5.27 -1.66 -21.76
C ARG A 243 5.80 -0.70 -20.70
N GLU A 244 5.04 0.34 -20.39
CA GLU A 244 5.37 1.36 -19.39
C GLU A 244 5.04 0.91 -17.95
N TYR A 245 4.26 -0.16 -17.80
CA TYR A 245 3.83 -0.68 -16.51
C TYR A 245 4.67 -1.90 -16.14
N LYS A 246 5.14 -1.93 -14.89
CA LYS A 246 5.86 -3.09 -14.37
C LYS A 246 4.88 -4.24 -14.18
N ARG A 247 5.38 -5.47 -14.25
CA ARG A 247 4.61 -6.70 -13.98
C ARG A 247 3.79 -6.63 -12.68
N GLY A 248 4.31 -5.96 -11.65
CA GLY A 248 3.60 -5.73 -10.38
C GLY A 248 2.38 -4.82 -10.51
N ASP A 249 2.45 -3.77 -11.33
CA ASP A 249 1.34 -2.83 -11.57
C ASP A 249 0.15 -3.53 -12.25
N ILE A 250 0.46 -4.39 -13.22
CA ILE A 250 -0.53 -5.18 -13.95
C ILE A 250 -1.21 -6.17 -13.00
N LEU A 251 -0.44 -6.91 -12.18
CA LEU A 251 -0.98 -7.87 -11.20
C LEU A 251 -1.84 -7.20 -10.11
N TYR A 252 -1.45 -5.99 -9.68
CA TYR A 252 -2.25 -5.20 -8.75
C TYR A 252 -3.54 -4.72 -9.39
N SER A 253 -3.49 -4.22 -10.62
CA SER A 253 -4.67 -3.81 -11.39
C SER A 253 -5.63 -4.99 -11.59
N PHE A 254 -5.12 -6.20 -11.83
CA PHE A 254 -5.93 -7.43 -11.83
C PHE A 254 -6.67 -7.66 -10.51
N ASP A 255 -5.98 -7.56 -9.38
CA ASP A 255 -6.58 -7.79 -8.06
C ASP A 255 -7.64 -6.72 -7.72
N VAL A 256 -7.37 -5.46 -8.09
CA VAL A 256 -8.29 -4.35 -7.90
C VAL A 256 -9.51 -4.47 -8.81
N HIS A 257 -9.33 -4.63 -10.11
CA HIS A 257 -10.43 -4.71 -11.09
C HIS A 257 -11.26 -6.00 -10.93
N SER A 258 -10.67 -7.08 -10.43
CA SER A 258 -11.40 -8.32 -10.09
C SER A 258 -12.28 -8.18 -8.82
N LYS A 259 -11.91 -7.27 -7.91
CA LYS A 259 -12.61 -7.07 -6.62
C LYS A 259 -13.55 -5.87 -6.61
N TYR A 260 -13.32 -4.87 -7.46
CA TYR A 260 -14.02 -3.60 -7.48
C TYR A 260 -14.59 -3.32 -8.88
N SER A 261 -15.72 -3.93 -9.19
CA SER A 261 -16.56 -3.41 -10.27
C SER A 261 -17.25 -2.13 -9.80
N ILE A 262 -17.16 -1.07 -10.61
CA ILE A 262 -17.95 0.18 -10.62
C ILE A 262 -17.38 1.36 -9.78
N VAL A 263 -16.96 2.46 -10.45
CA VAL A 263 -17.46 3.87 -10.40
C VAL A 263 -16.40 4.84 -10.98
N GLU A 264 -16.86 5.84 -11.74
CA GLU A 264 -16.16 6.72 -12.70
C GLU A 264 -15.38 7.94 -12.12
N GLN A 265 -14.40 8.37 -12.94
CA GLN A 265 -13.69 9.67 -13.13
C GLN A 265 -12.49 10.08 -12.23
N PRO A 266 -11.30 10.32 -12.83
CA PRO A 266 -10.15 10.94 -12.18
C PRO A 266 -10.21 12.50 -12.24
N PRO A 267 -9.67 13.22 -11.23
CA PRO A 267 -9.57 14.67 -11.28
C PRO A 267 -8.47 15.14 -12.25
N PRO A 268 -8.58 16.37 -12.82
CA PRO A 268 -7.79 16.80 -13.96
C PRO A 268 -6.38 17.28 -13.59
N ALA A 269 -5.46 17.05 -14.52
CA ALA A 269 -4.07 17.50 -14.47
C ALA A 269 -3.94 19.01 -14.79
N SER A 270 -3.42 19.79 -13.82
CA SER A 270 -2.50 20.89 -14.10
C SER A 270 -1.71 21.30 -12.84
N ALA A 271 -0.41 21.01 -12.91
CA ALA A 271 0.71 21.48 -12.12
C ALA A 271 0.56 22.83 -11.40
N ALA A 272 0.41 22.77 -10.07
CA ALA A 272 1.03 23.63 -9.07
C ALA A 272 0.78 22.96 -7.71
N LEU A 273 1.83 22.78 -6.90
CA LEU A 273 1.65 22.37 -5.50
C LEU A 273 0.70 23.38 -4.85
N THR A 274 -0.42 22.89 -4.34
CA THR A 274 -1.38 23.68 -3.58
C THR A 274 -0.68 24.31 -2.37
N PRO A 275 -1.14 25.47 -1.86
CA PRO A 275 -0.57 26.08 -0.65
C PRO A 275 -0.48 25.08 0.51
N GLU A 276 -1.47 24.19 0.63
CA GLU A 276 -1.51 23.15 1.64
C GLU A 276 -0.42 22.09 1.45
N GLU A 277 -0.09 21.69 0.21
CA GLU A 277 1.02 20.78 -0.08
C GLU A 277 2.39 21.43 0.19
N LYS A 278 2.51 22.74 -0.04
CA LYS A 278 3.72 23.50 0.31
C LYS A 278 3.92 23.55 1.83
N ASP A 279 2.86 23.80 2.58
CA ASP A 279 2.89 23.79 4.04
C ASP A 279 3.27 22.39 4.59
N GLU A 280 2.78 21.31 3.98
CA GLU A 280 3.18 19.94 4.34
C GLU A 280 4.66 19.67 4.04
N LEU A 281 5.20 20.17 2.92
CA LEU A 281 6.61 20.04 2.58
C LEU A 281 7.52 20.86 3.49
N GLU A 282 7.09 22.04 3.94
CA GLU A 282 7.79 22.83 4.97
C GLU A 282 7.87 22.09 6.30
N ILE A 283 6.78 21.43 6.72
CA ILE A 283 6.76 20.60 7.94
C ILE A 283 7.75 19.43 7.80
N ILE A 284 7.78 18.79 6.64
CA ILE A 284 8.72 17.68 6.38
C ILE A 284 10.16 18.20 6.37
N PHE A 285 10.44 19.33 5.72
CA PHE A 285 11.76 19.97 5.71
C PHE A 285 12.27 20.21 7.13
N HIS A 286 11.46 20.83 7.99
CA HIS A 286 11.83 21.06 9.40
C HIS A 286 11.88 19.80 10.27
N THR A 287 11.24 18.71 9.84
CA THR A 287 11.34 17.41 10.52
C THR A 287 12.65 16.69 10.17
N ILE A 288 13.19 16.96 8.98
CA ILE A 288 14.43 16.38 8.47
C ILE A 288 15.65 17.21 8.91
N ASP A 289 15.48 18.53 9.02
CA ASP A 289 16.44 19.50 9.55
C ASP A 289 16.62 19.33 11.08
N VAL A 290 17.38 18.30 11.47
CA VAL A 290 17.57 17.94 12.89
C VAL A 290 18.38 19.01 13.63
N ASN A 291 19.33 19.64 12.96
CA ASN A 291 20.19 20.66 13.56
C ASN A 291 19.58 22.08 13.52
N GLN A 292 18.45 22.25 12.82
CA GLN A 292 17.71 23.50 12.65
C GLN A 292 18.54 24.63 12.03
N ASP A 293 19.48 24.27 11.16
CA ASP A 293 20.32 25.24 10.45
C ASP A 293 19.61 25.83 9.20
N GLY A 294 18.39 25.36 8.91
CA GLY A 294 17.56 25.82 7.80
C GLY A 294 17.97 25.22 6.46
N ARG A 295 18.83 24.20 6.46
CA ARG A 295 19.36 23.51 5.28
C ARG A 295 19.39 22.00 5.55
N LEU A 296 19.32 21.20 4.50
CA LEU A 296 19.39 19.75 4.61
C LEU A 296 20.73 19.26 4.11
N SER A 297 21.56 18.73 5.02
CA SER A 297 22.75 17.99 4.63
C SER A 297 22.37 16.63 4.02
N LEU A 298 23.26 16.02 3.24
CA LEU A 298 23.09 14.67 2.68
C LEU A 298 22.71 13.65 3.76
N ASP A 299 23.31 13.75 4.95
CA ASP A 299 23.05 12.85 6.07
C ASP A 299 21.68 13.06 6.71
N GLU A 300 21.22 14.31 6.82
CA GLU A 300 19.88 14.66 7.30
C GLU A 300 18.83 14.22 6.29
N LEU A 301 19.01 14.59 5.02
CA LEU A 301 18.16 14.17 3.91
C LEU A 301 18.07 12.65 3.84
N ALA A 302 19.20 11.93 3.92
CA ALA A 302 19.20 10.47 3.93
C ALA A 302 18.43 9.87 5.11
N LYS A 303 18.61 10.39 6.32
CA LYS A 303 17.93 9.88 7.52
C LYS A 303 16.44 10.23 7.53
N GLY A 304 16.08 11.39 6.99
CA GLY A 304 14.71 11.87 6.84
C GLY A 304 13.94 11.14 5.76
N ILE A 305 14.45 11.19 4.53
CA ILE A 305 13.84 10.60 3.34
C ILE A 305 13.83 9.06 3.41
N ALA A 306 14.88 8.40 3.92
CA ALA A 306 14.86 6.93 4.04
C ALA A 306 13.80 6.44 5.04
N ARG A 307 13.43 7.26 6.03
CA ARG A 307 12.36 6.95 7.00
C ARG A 307 10.97 7.33 6.52
N HIS A 308 10.85 8.41 5.76
CA HIS A 308 9.56 8.97 5.36
C HIS A 308 9.10 8.48 3.97
N TRP A 309 10.02 8.33 3.01
CA TRP A 309 9.71 8.03 1.60
C TRP A 309 10.44 6.78 1.03
N MET A 310 11.31 6.12 1.81
CA MET A 310 11.98 4.85 1.46
C MET A 310 12.67 4.84 0.08
N LEU A 311 13.29 5.96 -0.31
CA LEU A 311 14.07 6.07 -1.55
C LEU A 311 15.40 5.32 -1.45
N THR A 312 15.86 4.72 -2.55
CA THR A 312 17.08 3.89 -2.61
C THR A 312 18.29 4.61 -3.20
N ASP A 313 18.10 5.74 -3.89
CA ASP A 313 19.18 6.53 -4.51
C ASP A 313 19.16 7.97 -3.99
N ILE A 314 19.61 8.13 -2.75
CA ILE A 314 19.57 9.43 -2.05
C ILE A 314 20.65 10.37 -2.60
N GLU A 315 21.79 9.84 -3.06
CA GLU A 315 22.88 10.64 -3.62
C GLU A 315 22.50 11.26 -4.97
N GLY A 316 21.78 10.53 -5.84
CA GLY A 316 21.27 11.07 -7.10
C GLY A 316 20.25 12.19 -6.89
N ILE A 317 19.27 11.96 -6.01
CA ILE A 317 18.22 12.95 -5.69
C ILE A 317 18.82 14.19 -5.01
N PHE A 318 19.81 14.00 -4.14
CA PHE A 318 20.51 15.12 -3.51
C PHE A 318 21.22 15.98 -4.55
N GLN A 319 21.88 15.37 -5.54
CA GLN A 319 22.57 16.11 -6.61
C GLN A 319 21.62 16.83 -7.58
N GLU A 320 20.41 16.29 -7.79
CA GLU A 320 19.38 16.95 -8.60
C GLU A 320 18.74 18.13 -7.85
N MET A 321 18.57 18.01 -6.53
CA MET A 321 18.00 19.07 -5.69
C MET A 321 19.01 20.19 -5.37
N ASP A 322 20.29 19.86 -5.19
CA ASP A 322 21.40 20.79 -4.95
C ASP A 322 21.77 21.56 -6.23
N THR A 323 20.89 22.50 -6.62
CA THR A 323 20.98 23.23 -7.88
C THR A 323 22.07 24.29 -7.86
N ASP A 324 22.41 24.83 -6.68
CA ASP A 324 23.50 25.78 -6.52
C ASP A 324 24.88 25.13 -6.24
N GLY A 325 24.91 23.82 -5.97
CA GLY A 325 26.10 23.01 -5.80
C GLY A 325 26.82 23.24 -4.46
N ASP A 326 26.15 23.84 -3.48
CA ASP A 326 26.70 24.15 -2.17
C ASP A 326 26.75 22.95 -1.21
N ARG A 327 26.30 21.78 -1.70
CA ARG A 327 26.23 20.50 -0.99
C ARG A 327 25.27 20.52 0.20
N GLN A 328 24.26 21.37 0.15
CA GLN A 328 23.14 21.42 1.07
C GLN A 328 21.86 21.68 0.25
N VAL A 329 20.70 21.26 0.76
CA VAL A 329 19.42 21.53 0.10
C VAL A 329 18.64 22.53 0.94
N SER A 330 18.39 23.71 0.39
CA SER A 330 17.55 24.74 1.01
C SER A 330 16.06 24.46 0.83
N LEU A 331 15.21 25.09 1.62
CA LEU A 331 13.76 24.89 1.54
C LEU A 331 13.17 25.18 0.13
N PRO A 332 13.58 26.24 -0.58
CA PRO A 332 13.16 26.47 -1.97
C PRO A 332 13.57 25.33 -2.91
N GLU A 333 14.83 24.88 -2.83
CA GLU A 333 15.36 23.78 -3.66
C GLU A 333 14.67 22.45 -3.35
N PHE A 334 14.33 22.21 -2.08
CA PHE A 334 13.58 21.04 -1.64
C PHE A 334 12.14 21.04 -2.19
N ILE A 335 11.44 22.18 -2.14
CA ILE A 335 10.08 22.30 -2.67
C ILE A 335 10.08 22.19 -4.19
N GLU A 336 11.03 22.84 -4.85
CA GLU A 336 11.15 22.86 -6.31
C GLU A 336 11.56 21.48 -6.86
N GLY A 337 12.57 20.83 -6.27
CA GLY A 337 12.96 19.47 -6.66
C GLY A 337 11.86 18.43 -6.44
N ILE A 338 11.01 18.60 -5.42
CA ILE A 338 9.83 17.75 -5.23
C ILE A 338 8.73 18.10 -6.24
N ALA A 339 8.49 19.39 -6.50
CA ALA A 339 7.51 19.83 -7.49
C ALA A 339 7.85 19.34 -8.91
N GLU A 340 9.13 19.38 -9.30
CA GLU A 340 9.61 18.84 -10.58
C GLU A 340 9.46 17.32 -10.63
N PHE A 341 9.79 16.60 -9.55
CA PHE A 341 9.53 15.16 -9.43
C PHE A 341 8.05 14.78 -9.60
N TYR A 342 7.12 15.64 -9.17
CA TYR A 342 5.68 15.47 -9.38
C TYR A 342 5.18 15.94 -10.75
N ALA A 343 5.85 16.91 -11.38
CA ALA A 343 5.50 17.41 -12.71
C ALA A 343 5.91 16.46 -13.85
N ASP A 344 6.91 15.60 -13.62
CA ASP A 344 7.37 14.56 -14.55
C ASP A 344 6.61 13.21 -14.42
N MET A 345 5.56 13.13 -13.58
CA MET A 345 4.66 11.96 -13.43
C MET A 345 3.35 12.09 -14.19
#